data_AF-A0A7J5F1G8-F1
#
_entry.id   AF-A0A7J5F1G8-F1
#
_cell.length_a   1.000
_cell.length_b   1.000
_cell.length_c   1.000
_cell.angle_alpha   90.00
_cell.angle_beta   90.00
_cell.angle_gamma   90.00
#
_symmetry.space_group_name_H-M   'P 1'
#
loop_
_entity.id
_entity.type
_entity.pdbx_description
1 polymer ?
#
loop_
_entity_poly.entity_id
_entity_poly.type
_entity_poly.pdbx_seq_one_letter_code
_entity_poly.pdbx_strand_id
1 'polypeptide(L)'
;MGLHRPGGRTDRQRRLRHPVPSERERREVPHRHLRREHGSVRRFEHRHHEGPRAAERRAPTGHREPHPGPLRDRRQRADDPCPIQTALTGAIHATGSVGQRTSKTVSPTVENSSSADERPSDHAAARFAPLYRHRRTFLTVNGAVIAVAVTVLLVFVKNDYDSTIVILPNYGGTSMLGGLGSLAAVAGLNIGESNPAAVYQKLIVSESVLEEAIYRKYSTAEFADSVDLIAYFEIELEKTGPSDPPFLQERDKFLQMVEMMRTEMVMTELDRITNILTITVRTPEPRLSSAVANTLIESLDRYVRTKRRSNAVDQRIYIEERTTQVKDSLDGAEEELRRFREQNRIVTSPQLLLEQSRLLRSVEIQQAVYIELTRQMELVKLEEIKDSPIINVQEAAGVPVKKSGPSRLKYLLAVLVFSVSVTAAYYMFRETMTGSVEAFFAAMRSGGRA
;
A
#
# COMPACT_ATOMS: atom_id res chain seq x y z
N MET A 1 60.06 39.32 50.53
CA MET A 1 59.58 40.01 51.75
C MET A 1 58.18 39.45 52.06
N GLY A 2 58.02 38.75 53.19
CA GLY A 2 56.74 38.29 53.82
C GLY A 2 55.86 37.31 53.04
N LEU A 3 55.79 35.99 53.31
CA LEU A 3 55.12 35.30 54.44
C LEU A 3 53.67 35.77 54.73
N HIS A 4 52.67 34.92 54.42
CA HIS A 4 51.72 34.40 55.43
C HIS A 4 50.76 33.33 54.85
N ARG A 5 50.91 32.09 55.35
CA ARG A 5 49.81 31.14 55.69
C ARG A 5 49.37 31.48 57.13
N PRO A 6 48.18 31.08 57.66
CA PRO A 6 47.66 29.70 57.82
C PRO A 6 46.12 29.63 57.65
N GLY A 7 45.33 28.56 57.82
CA GLY A 7 45.43 27.22 58.38
C GLY A 7 44.01 26.79 58.81
N GLY A 8 43.71 25.50 58.83
CA GLY A 8 42.43 25.00 59.36
C GLY A 8 42.05 23.59 58.91
N ARG A 9 42.69 22.57 59.49
CA ARG A 9 42.24 21.17 59.49
C ARG A 9 41.09 21.00 60.49
N THR A 10 40.11 20.16 60.18
CA THR A 10 39.63 19.12 61.12
C THR A 10 38.93 17.99 60.38
N ASP A 11 39.25 16.78 60.85
CA ASP A 11 38.74 15.46 60.50
C ASP A 11 37.20 15.31 60.45
N ARG A 12 36.72 14.49 59.53
CA ARG A 12 36.08 13.21 59.91
C ARG A 12 35.82 12.32 58.69
N GLN A 13 36.51 11.19 58.70
CA GLN A 13 36.14 10.00 57.94
C GLN A 13 34.72 9.55 58.31
N ARG A 14 33.87 9.29 57.31
CA ARG A 14 32.90 8.19 57.37
C ARG A 14 32.55 7.70 55.97
N ARG A 15 33.04 6.51 55.69
CA ARG A 15 32.70 5.67 54.53
C ARG A 15 31.22 5.33 54.58
N LEU A 16 30.45 5.65 53.54
CA LEU A 16 29.17 5.00 53.27
C LEU A 16 29.45 3.82 52.32
N ARG A 17 29.63 2.65 52.92
CA ARG A 17 29.52 1.37 52.23
C ARG A 17 28.04 1.01 52.16
N HIS A 18 27.49 0.91 50.96
CA HIS A 18 26.23 0.22 50.75
C HIS A 18 26.42 -1.27 51.07
N PRO A 19 25.52 -1.90 51.85
CA PRO A 19 25.62 -3.33 52.16
C PRO A 19 25.11 -4.17 50.98
N VAL A 20 25.91 -5.16 50.61
CA VAL A 20 25.54 -6.31 49.77
C VAL A 20 24.60 -7.21 50.59
N PRO A 21 23.45 -7.67 50.08
CA PRO A 21 22.62 -8.63 50.79
C PRO A 21 23.27 -10.01 50.79
N SER A 22 23.40 -10.60 51.99
CA SER A 22 23.92 -11.95 52.21
C SER A 22 22.93 -13.03 51.80
N GLU A 23 23.43 -14.09 51.18
CA GLU A 23 22.79 -15.39 51.01
C GLU A 23 22.40 -16.00 52.36
N ARG A 24 21.16 -15.75 52.84
CA ARG A 24 20.47 -16.55 53.87
C ARG A 24 19.04 -16.09 54.08
N GLU A 25 18.25 -16.01 53.02
CA GLU A 25 16.79 -15.91 53.13
C GLU A 25 16.10 -16.45 51.87
N ARG A 26 16.43 -17.70 51.53
CA ARG A 26 15.58 -18.54 50.69
C ARG A 26 14.71 -19.37 51.62
N ARG A 27 13.46 -18.97 51.82
CA ARG A 27 12.33 -19.86 52.14
C ARG A 27 11.01 -19.09 52.06
N GLU A 28 10.09 -19.69 51.31
CA GLU A 28 8.62 -19.58 51.42
C GLU A 28 7.92 -18.41 50.68
N VAL A 29 7.48 -18.71 49.46
CA VAL A 29 6.26 -18.13 48.86
C VAL A 29 5.39 -19.32 48.35
N PRO A 30 4.05 -19.31 48.55
CA PRO A 30 3.25 -20.53 48.57
C PRO A 30 2.80 -21.00 47.19
N HIS A 31 2.86 -22.32 46.98
CA HIS A 31 2.24 -22.98 45.83
C HIS A 31 0.71 -22.92 45.91
N ARG A 32 0.09 -22.26 44.93
CA ARG A 32 -1.36 -22.32 44.70
C ARG A 32 -1.69 -23.60 43.93
N HIS A 33 -2.54 -24.42 44.55
CA HIS A 33 -3.10 -25.66 44.00
C HIS A 33 -3.85 -25.42 42.69
N LEU A 34 -3.47 -26.15 41.63
CA LEU A 34 -4.36 -26.48 40.52
C LEU A 34 -4.57 -27.99 40.48
N ARG A 35 -5.80 -28.36 40.81
CA ARG A 35 -6.42 -29.69 40.76
C ARG A 35 -6.24 -30.31 39.36
N ARG A 36 -5.68 -31.52 39.30
CA ARG A 36 -5.84 -32.44 38.17
C ARG A 36 -7.11 -33.24 38.39
N GLU A 37 -8.05 -33.19 37.46
CA GLU A 37 -9.16 -34.15 37.40
C GLU A 37 -8.83 -35.28 36.41
N HIS A 38 -9.11 -36.50 36.87
CA HIS A 38 -8.96 -37.76 36.16
C HIS A 38 -10.09 -37.96 35.13
N GLY A 39 -9.76 -38.52 33.96
CA GLY A 39 -10.72 -38.95 32.95
C GLY A 39 -10.25 -40.18 32.17
N SER A 40 -10.55 -41.36 32.73
CA SER A 40 -10.72 -42.70 32.16
C SER A 40 -10.18 -43.11 30.77
N VAL A 41 -9.26 -44.06 30.85
CA VAL A 41 -8.96 -45.22 29.98
C VAL A 41 -10.12 -45.78 29.14
N ARG A 42 -9.89 -46.08 27.85
CA ARG A 42 -10.32 -47.35 27.20
C ARG A 42 -9.30 -47.87 26.20
N ARG A 43 -8.90 -49.12 26.46
CA ARG A 43 -8.07 -50.06 25.70
C ARG A 43 -8.95 -50.75 24.63
N PHE A 44 -8.44 -50.94 23.41
CA PHE A 44 -8.98 -51.96 22.49
C PHE A 44 -7.84 -52.71 21.80
N GLU A 45 -8.01 -54.03 21.79
CA GLU A 45 -7.02 -55.06 21.47
C GLU A 45 -6.98 -55.43 19.98
N HIS A 46 -5.87 -56.07 19.64
CA HIS A 46 -5.52 -56.81 18.42
C HIS A 46 -6.61 -57.66 17.76
N ARG A 47 -6.51 -57.81 16.42
CA ARG A 47 -6.63 -59.12 15.75
C ARG A 47 -5.87 -59.20 14.41
N HIS A 48 -5.43 -60.42 14.13
CA HIS A 48 -4.57 -60.94 13.06
C HIS A 48 -5.24 -61.11 11.68
N HIS A 49 -4.43 -61.12 10.61
CA HIS A 49 -4.32 -62.17 9.55
C HIS A 49 -3.24 -61.73 8.52
N GLU A 50 -2.09 -62.42 8.40
CA GLU A 50 -1.75 -63.53 7.48
C GLU A 50 -1.63 -63.15 5.98
N GLY A 51 -0.49 -63.55 5.37
CA GLY A 51 0.03 -63.16 4.04
C GLY A 51 -0.63 -63.84 2.82
N PRO A 52 0.02 -64.00 1.64
CA PRO A 52 1.42 -64.43 1.47
C PRO A 52 2.26 -63.79 0.31
N ARG A 53 3.50 -64.31 0.27
CA ARG A 53 4.74 -64.20 -0.53
C ARG A 53 4.73 -64.12 -2.09
N ALA A 54 5.91 -63.65 -2.57
CA ALA A 54 6.68 -63.97 -3.81
C ALA A 54 6.22 -63.28 -5.12
N ALA A 55 7.05 -62.87 -6.09
CA ALA A 55 8.43 -63.19 -6.49
C ALA A 55 9.00 -61.97 -7.30
N GLU A 56 10.24 -61.52 -7.07
CA GLU A 56 11.44 -61.83 -7.86
C GLU A 56 11.55 -61.08 -9.22
N ARG A 57 12.51 -60.14 -9.36
CA ARG A 57 13.71 -60.26 -10.25
C ARG A 57 14.42 -58.92 -10.54
N ARG A 58 15.69 -58.90 -10.10
CA ARG A 58 16.93 -58.48 -10.81
C ARG A 58 17.11 -57.04 -11.30
N ALA A 59 18.05 -56.36 -10.62
CA ALA A 59 19.03 -55.36 -11.11
C ALA A 59 19.92 -55.97 -12.25
N PRO A 60 20.90 -55.27 -12.89
CA PRO A 60 21.67 -54.13 -12.36
C PRO A 60 22.27 -53.07 -13.35
N THR A 61 22.90 -52.04 -12.77
CA THR A 61 24.15 -51.32 -13.19
C THR A 61 24.19 -50.64 -14.57
N GLY A 62 24.77 -49.45 -14.77
CA GLY A 62 25.59 -48.56 -13.95
C GLY A 62 26.37 -47.59 -14.85
N HIS A 63 26.95 -46.54 -14.24
CA HIS A 63 28.05 -45.68 -14.75
C HIS A 63 27.76 -44.78 -15.98
N ARG A 64 28.29 -43.56 -16.14
CA ARG A 64 29.49 -42.87 -15.63
C ARG A 64 29.39 -41.38 -16.03
N GLU A 65 29.89 -40.47 -15.19
CA GLU A 65 30.40 -39.13 -15.57
C GLU A 65 31.67 -39.26 -16.45
N PRO A 66 32.10 -38.28 -17.29
CA PRO A 66 32.68 -36.98 -16.82
C PRO A 66 32.60 -35.73 -17.76
N HIS A 67 32.91 -34.54 -17.19
CA HIS A 67 33.38 -33.28 -17.85
C HIS A 67 34.72 -33.46 -18.62
N PRO A 68 35.42 -32.47 -19.29
CA PRO A 68 35.25 -30.99 -19.42
C PRO A 68 35.55 -30.39 -20.85
N GLY A 69 35.50 -29.05 -21.03
CA GLY A 69 36.42 -28.32 -21.94
C GLY A 69 35.86 -27.33 -23.00
N PRO A 70 36.66 -26.37 -23.54
CA PRO A 70 36.31 -24.94 -23.66
C PRO A 70 36.48 -24.29 -25.07
N LEU A 71 36.44 -22.94 -25.14
CA LEU A 71 36.94 -21.95 -26.17
C LEU A 71 35.84 -21.23 -26.98
N ARG A 72 36.01 -20.01 -27.53
CA ARG A 72 36.70 -18.74 -27.21
C ARG A 72 36.29 -17.76 -28.35
N ASP A 73 36.08 -16.48 -28.02
CA ASP A 73 36.18 -15.25 -28.85
C ASP A 73 35.62 -15.16 -30.29
N ARG A 74 34.77 -14.15 -30.54
CA ARG A 74 35.09 -13.09 -31.52
C ARG A 74 34.24 -11.82 -31.37
N ARG A 75 34.95 -10.70 -31.53
CA ARG A 75 34.60 -9.27 -31.49
C ARG A 75 33.62 -8.84 -32.59
N GLN A 76 32.83 -7.78 -32.34
CA GLN A 76 32.78 -6.47 -33.04
C GLN A 76 31.44 -5.76 -32.75
N ARG A 77 31.47 -4.59 -32.08
CA ARG A 77 31.22 -3.23 -32.63
C ARG A 77 29.88 -3.08 -33.36
N ALA A 78 28.99 -2.25 -32.83
CA ALA A 78 28.75 -0.88 -33.27
C ALA A 78 27.39 -0.38 -32.74
N ASP A 79 27.38 0.86 -32.27
CA ASP A 79 26.23 1.65 -31.90
C ASP A 79 25.25 1.83 -33.07
N ASP A 80 23.95 1.88 -32.79
CA ASP A 80 22.99 2.59 -33.65
C ASP A 80 21.84 3.19 -32.81
N PRO A 81 21.46 4.47 -33.08
CA PRO A 81 20.28 5.12 -32.50
C PRO A 81 19.04 4.98 -33.41
N CYS A 82 17.84 5.02 -32.80
CA CYS A 82 16.57 5.14 -33.53
C CYS A 82 16.40 6.51 -34.19
N PRO A 83 15.71 6.58 -35.35
CA PRO A 83 14.45 7.34 -35.38
C PRO A 83 13.33 6.81 -36.31
N ILE A 84 12.09 7.09 -35.87
CA ILE A 84 10.79 7.39 -36.52
C ILE A 84 10.68 7.29 -38.06
N GLN A 85 9.63 6.58 -38.55
CA GLN A 85 8.76 6.90 -39.73
C GLN A 85 7.54 5.94 -39.74
N THR A 86 6.29 6.40 -39.72
CA THR A 86 5.41 6.89 -40.82
C THR A 86 5.14 5.87 -41.94
N ALA A 87 3.88 5.43 -42.05
CA ALA A 87 3.35 4.53 -43.08
C ALA A 87 1.88 4.94 -43.37
N LEU A 88 1.28 4.78 -44.54
CA LEU A 88 1.73 4.50 -45.91
C LEU A 88 0.51 4.82 -46.81
N THR A 89 0.77 5.20 -48.05
CA THR A 89 -0.20 5.37 -49.14
C THR A 89 0.09 4.33 -50.23
N GLY A 90 -0.93 3.85 -50.95
CA GLY A 90 -0.81 3.09 -52.21
C GLY A 90 -1.92 2.03 -52.33
N ALA A 91 -2.91 2.06 -53.23
CA ALA A 91 -2.97 2.25 -54.69
C ALA A 91 -2.79 0.95 -55.52
N ILE A 92 -3.93 0.51 -56.11
CA ILE A 92 -4.16 0.01 -57.50
C ILE A 92 -3.47 -1.30 -57.96
N HIS A 93 -4.26 -2.33 -58.32
CA HIS A 93 -4.44 -2.85 -59.71
C HIS A 93 -5.35 -4.10 -59.81
N ALA A 94 -5.94 -4.24 -61.01
CA ALA A 94 -7.03 -5.10 -61.45
C ALA A 94 -6.61 -6.48 -62.01
N THR A 95 -7.59 -7.40 -62.20
CA THR A 95 -7.78 -8.34 -63.37
C THR A 95 -9.02 -9.23 -63.16
N GLY A 96 -10.04 -9.21 -64.05
CA GLY A 96 -10.52 -10.33 -64.94
C GLY A 96 -11.42 -11.40 -64.27
N SER A 97 -12.52 -11.98 -64.79
CA SER A 97 -13.14 -12.08 -66.13
C SER A 97 -14.50 -12.84 -66.08
N VAL A 98 -15.31 -12.77 -67.17
CA VAL A 98 -16.41 -13.70 -67.63
C VAL A 98 -17.75 -13.69 -66.83
N GLY A 99 -18.98 -13.66 -67.38
CA GLY A 99 -19.55 -13.63 -68.74
C GLY A 99 -21.08 -13.94 -68.72
N GLN A 100 -21.81 -13.54 -69.77
CA GLN A 100 -23.21 -13.87 -70.20
C GLN A 100 -24.37 -12.98 -69.67
N ARG A 101 -24.96 -12.12 -70.52
CA ARG A 101 -26.18 -12.28 -71.39
C ARG A 101 -27.44 -12.61 -70.57
N THR A 102 -28.51 -11.81 -70.58
CA THR A 102 -29.37 -11.53 -71.75
C THR A 102 -30.17 -10.22 -71.63
N SER A 103 -30.49 -9.70 -72.81
CA SER A 103 -31.38 -8.59 -73.15
C SER A 103 -32.87 -8.86 -72.84
N LYS A 104 -33.64 -7.81 -72.54
CA LYS A 104 -34.91 -7.53 -73.25
C LYS A 104 -35.41 -6.09 -73.08
N THR A 105 -35.62 -5.51 -74.25
CA THR A 105 -36.26 -4.24 -74.65
C THR A 105 -37.70 -4.13 -74.15
N VAL A 106 -38.19 -2.89 -73.94
CA VAL A 106 -39.44 -2.30 -74.49
C VAL A 106 -39.69 -0.92 -73.83
N SER A 107 -39.68 0.14 -74.64
CA SER A 107 -40.36 1.43 -74.43
C SER A 107 -41.66 1.43 -75.29
N PRO A 108 -42.54 2.46 -75.34
CA PRO A 108 -42.79 3.67 -74.52
C PRO A 108 -44.32 3.87 -74.22
N THR A 109 -44.74 5.07 -73.76
CA THR A 109 -46.04 5.80 -73.99
C THR A 109 -46.57 6.42 -72.68
N VAL A 110 -46.28 7.69 -72.37
CA VAL A 110 -46.96 8.99 -72.72
C VAL A 110 -48.01 9.43 -71.67
N GLU A 111 -47.79 10.66 -71.16
CA GLU A 111 -48.72 11.67 -70.59
C GLU A 111 -49.46 11.39 -69.26
N ASN A 112 -49.68 12.35 -68.35
CA ASN A 112 -49.41 13.80 -68.26
C ASN A 112 -49.61 14.25 -66.78
N SER A 113 -49.25 15.51 -66.51
CA SER A 113 -49.66 16.39 -65.40
C SER A 113 -48.73 16.55 -64.18
N SER A 114 -47.95 17.65 -64.25
CA SER A 114 -47.96 18.74 -63.27
C SER A 114 -47.93 18.39 -61.78
N SER A 115 -46.79 18.62 -61.11
CA SER A 115 -46.58 19.81 -60.26
C SER A 115 -45.31 19.73 -59.40
N ALA A 116 -44.64 20.89 -59.31
CA ALA A 116 -43.88 21.41 -58.18
C ALA A 116 -42.65 20.65 -57.63
N ASP A 117 -41.50 21.17 -58.02
CA ASP A 117 -40.24 21.35 -57.27
C ASP A 117 -40.42 21.46 -55.73
N GLU A 118 -39.82 20.56 -54.95
CA GLU A 118 -39.63 20.72 -53.48
C GLU A 118 -38.16 20.53 -53.10
N ARG A 119 -37.60 21.59 -52.48
CA ARG A 119 -36.19 21.71 -52.06
C ARG A 119 -35.98 21.10 -50.66
N PRO A 120 -34.93 20.28 -50.42
CA PRO A 120 -34.68 19.63 -49.13
C PRO A 120 -34.05 20.54 -48.04
N SER A 121 -33.88 21.84 -48.27
CA SER A 121 -33.26 22.79 -47.33
C SER A 121 -34.17 23.29 -46.20
N ASP A 122 -35.49 23.16 -46.35
CA ASP A 122 -36.44 23.91 -45.52
C ASP A 122 -36.83 23.17 -44.24
N HIS A 123 -36.68 21.85 -44.20
CA HIS A 123 -37.02 21.04 -43.02
C HIS A 123 -36.06 21.23 -41.83
N ALA A 124 -34.77 21.54 -42.10
CA ALA A 124 -33.80 21.80 -41.04
C ALA A 124 -34.04 23.19 -40.41
N ALA A 125 -34.27 24.21 -41.23
CA ALA A 125 -34.56 25.56 -40.76
C ALA A 125 -35.89 25.62 -39.98
N ALA A 126 -36.91 24.87 -40.42
CA ALA A 126 -38.19 24.78 -39.72
C ALA A 126 -38.08 24.20 -38.30
N ARG A 127 -37.18 23.23 -38.07
CA ARG A 127 -36.95 22.66 -36.73
C ARG A 127 -36.28 23.62 -35.74
N PHE A 128 -35.52 24.61 -36.21
CA PHE A 128 -34.84 25.58 -35.33
C PHE A 128 -35.57 26.93 -35.22
N ALA A 129 -36.61 27.16 -36.03
CA ALA A 129 -37.47 28.34 -35.99
C ALA A 129 -38.05 28.67 -34.57
N PRO A 130 -38.55 27.71 -33.77
CA PRO A 130 -39.00 27.97 -32.39
C PRO A 130 -37.94 28.59 -31.48
N LEU A 131 -36.70 28.08 -31.58
CA LEU A 131 -35.58 28.52 -30.76
C LEU A 131 -35.21 29.97 -31.06
N TYR A 132 -35.24 30.36 -32.34
CA TYR A 132 -34.89 31.72 -32.76
C TYR A 132 -35.98 32.75 -32.41
N ARG A 133 -37.25 32.33 -32.39
CA ARG A 133 -38.41 33.16 -32.00
C ARG A 133 -38.35 33.58 -30.52
N HIS A 134 -37.82 32.71 -29.65
CA HIS A 134 -37.66 32.95 -28.21
C HIS A 134 -36.21 33.26 -27.80
N ARG A 135 -35.37 33.74 -28.72
CA ARG A 135 -33.91 33.93 -28.47
C ARG A 135 -33.58 34.77 -27.24
N ARG A 136 -34.37 35.82 -26.95
CA ARG A 136 -34.13 36.69 -25.79
C ARG A 136 -34.38 35.95 -24.47
N THR A 137 -35.48 35.22 -24.35
CA THR A 137 -35.79 34.42 -23.15
C THR A 137 -34.83 33.25 -22.99
N PHE A 138 -34.41 32.63 -24.11
CA PHE A 138 -33.39 31.59 -24.10
C PHE A 138 -32.04 32.11 -23.58
N LEU A 139 -31.57 33.27 -24.06
CA LEU A 139 -30.33 33.90 -23.61
C LEU A 139 -30.40 34.35 -22.14
N THR A 140 -31.52 34.92 -21.69
CA THR A 140 -31.65 35.37 -20.29
C THR A 140 -31.69 34.21 -19.30
N VAL A 141 -32.38 33.12 -19.62
CA VAL A 141 -32.45 31.93 -18.75
C VAL A 141 -31.08 31.27 -18.64
N ASN A 142 -30.42 30.98 -19.76
CA ASN A 142 -29.09 30.38 -19.74
C ASN A 142 -28.05 31.33 -19.10
N GLY A 143 -28.13 32.63 -19.36
CA GLY A 143 -27.29 33.64 -18.71
C GLY A 143 -27.46 33.66 -17.19
N ALA A 144 -28.70 33.60 -16.69
CA ALA A 144 -28.98 33.54 -15.26
C ALA A 144 -28.45 32.23 -14.63
N VAL A 145 -28.63 31.08 -15.30
CA VAL A 145 -28.11 29.79 -14.84
C VAL A 145 -26.58 29.82 -14.77
N ILE A 146 -25.89 30.39 -15.76
CA ILE A 146 -24.43 30.54 -15.74
C ILE A 146 -24.00 31.44 -14.58
N ALA A 147 -24.66 32.59 -14.38
CA ALA A 147 -24.32 33.51 -13.30
C ALA A 147 -24.46 32.84 -11.92
N VAL A 148 -25.54 32.08 -11.70
CA VAL A 148 -25.74 31.28 -10.49
C VAL A 148 -24.66 30.21 -10.37
N ALA A 149 -24.39 29.45 -11.43
CA ALA A 149 -23.39 28.37 -11.43
C ALA A 149 -21.97 28.89 -11.13
N VAL A 150 -21.59 30.03 -11.71
CA VAL A 150 -20.31 30.71 -11.42
C VAL A 150 -20.25 31.13 -9.95
N THR A 151 -21.32 31.73 -9.44
CA THR A 151 -21.39 32.17 -8.03
C THR A 151 -21.23 30.98 -7.09
N VAL A 152 -21.95 29.88 -7.34
CA VAL A 152 -21.86 28.65 -6.55
C VAL A 152 -20.43 28.07 -6.62
N LEU A 153 -19.84 27.98 -7.81
CA LEU A 153 -18.47 27.48 -8.00
C LEU A 153 -17.39 28.33 -7.35
N LEU A 154 -17.61 29.64 -7.19
CA LEU A 154 -16.63 30.52 -6.53
C LEU A 154 -16.76 30.50 -5.01
N VAL A 155 -17.99 30.37 -4.49
CA VAL A 155 -18.28 30.45 -3.05
C VAL A 155 -18.12 29.11 -2.35
N PHE A 156 -18.67 28.02 -2.91
CA PHE A 156 -18.74 26.73 -2.22
C PHE A 156 -17.55 25.81 -2.52
N VAL A 157 -16.88 26.01 -3.65
CA VAL A 157 -15.82 25.11 -4.08
C VAL A 157 -14.46 25.70 -3.74
N LYS A 158 -13.92 25.28 -2.60
CA LYS A 158 -12.56 25.63 -2.13
C LYS A 158 -11.50 25.17 -3.17
N ASN A 159 -10.36 25.85 -3.19
CA ASN A 159 -9.25 25.45 -4.05
C ASN A 159 -8.43 24.38 -3.35
N ASP A 160 -7.93 23.41 -4.11
CA ASP A 160 -7.05 22.37 -3.60
C ASP A 160 -5.62 22.56 -4.10
N TYR A 161 -4.65 22.23 -3.25
CA TYR A 161 -3.23 22.28 -3.54
C TYR A 161 -2.59 20.94 -3.25
N ASP A 162 -1.85 20.40 -4.22
CA ASP A 162 -1.15 19.13 -4.07
C ASP A 162 0.33 19.38 -3.77
N SER A 163 0.86 18.72 -2.74
CA SER A 163 2.30 18.67 -2.47
C SER A 163 2.76 17.21 -2.53
N THR A 164 3.89 16.97 -3.18
CA THR A 164 4.33 15.62 -3.54
C THR A 164 5.68 15.31 -2.91
N ILE A 165 5.81 14.08 -2.41
CA ILE A 165 7.05 13.48 -1.93
C ILE A 165 7.34 12.24 -2.77
N VAL A 166 8.59 12.10 -3.19
CA VAL A 166 9.06 10.94 -3.93
C VAL A 166 10.01 10.14 -3.05
N ILE A 167 9.65 8.89 -2.79
CA ILE A 167 10.49 7.90 -2.11
C ILE A 167 11.13 7.03 -3.17
N LEU A 168 12.45 7.02 -3.16
CA LEU A 168 13.25 6.19 -4.06
C LEU A 168 13.42 4.79 -3.45
N PRO A 169 13.52 3.75 -4.28
CA PRO A 169 13.89 2.44 -3.79
C PRO A 169 15.29 2.49 -3.16
N ASN A 170 15.49 1.65 -2.16
CA ASN A 170 16.77 1.56 -1.47
C ASN A 170 17.75 0.73 -2.30
N TYR A 171 18.39 1.34 -3.29
CA TYR A 171 19.45 0.72 -4.07
C TYR A 171 20.71 0.60 -3.18
N GLY A 172 20.96 -0.59 -2.62
CA GLY A 172 22.23 -0.90 -1.95
C GLY A 172 22.17 -1.26 -0.46
N GLY A 173 20.99 -1.37 0.15
CA GLY A 173 20.84 -1.80 1.54
C GLY A 173 20.38 -3.25 1.69
N THR A 174 21.30 -4.19 1.91
CA THR A 174 21.02 -5.59 2.34
C THR A 174 20.36 -5.71 3.73
N SER A 175 19.71 -4.66 4.25
CA SER A 175 19.30 -4.56 5.66
C SER A 175 17.80 -4.75 5.93
N MET A 176 16.98 -5.07 4.92
CA MET A 176 15.52 -5.23 5.12
C MET A 176 15.04 -6.69 5.07
N LEU A 177 15.86 -7.62 4.55
CA LEU A 177 15.43 -8.97 4.15
C LEU A 177 15.70 -10.09 5.18
N GLY A 178 16.57 -9.87 6.17
CA GLY A 178 16.92 -10.91 7.14
C GLY A 178 15.82 -11.24 8.16
N GLY A 179 15.14 -10.21 8.69
CA GLY A 179 14.17 -10.37 9.78
C GLY A 179 12.69 -10.37 9.37
N LEU A 180 12.32 -9.67 8.29
CA LEU A 180 10.92 -9.57 7.84
C LEU A 180 10.55 -10.58 6.76
N GLY A 181 11.53 -11.02 5.95
CA GLY A 181 11.32 -12.05 4.92
C GLY A 181 10.95 -13.41 5.53
N SER A 182 11.50 -13.74 6.70
CA SER A 182 11.20 -14.97 7.43
C SER A 182 9.78 -14.99 8.01
N LEU A 183 9.27 -13.86 8.49
CA LEU A 183 7.91 -13.77 9.04
C LEU A 183 6.83 -13.80 7.95
N ALA A 184 7.11 -13.20 6.80
CA ALA A 184 6.15 -13.12 5.69
C ALA A 184 6.06 -14.43 4.88
N ALA A 185 7.13 -15.25 4.87
CA ALA A 185 7.09 -16.63 4.36
C ALA A 185 6.18 -17.54 5.21
N VAL A 186 6.12 -17.32 6.54
CA VAL A 186 5.22 -18.07 7.45
C VAL A 186 3.75 -17.67 7.24
N ALA A 187 3.47 -16.46 6.76
CA ALA A 187 2.11 -15.99 6.47
C ALA A 187 1.55 -16.47 5.10
N GLY A 188 2.25 -17.34 4.37
CA GLY A 188 1.78 -17.90 3.10
C GLY A 188 1.82 -16.93 1.92
N LEU A 189 2.49 -15.79 2.06
CA LEU A 189 2.73 -14.87 0.96
C LEU A 189 3.95 -15.35 0.17
N ASN A 190 3.75 -15.77 -1.08
CA ASN A 190 4.84 -16.09 -2.00
C ASN A 190 5.60 -14.79 -2.34
N ILE A 191 6.76 -14.60 -1.72
CA ILE A 191 7.63 -13.44 -1.93
C ILE A 191 8.71 -13.83 -2.94
N GLY A 192 8.33 -13.85 -4.21
CA GLY A 192 9.29 -13.88 -5.33
C GLY A 192 9.91 -12.51 -5.62
N GLU A 193 9.35 -11.43 -5.09
CA GLU A 193 9.78 -10.05 -5.35
C GLU A 193 9.21 -9.13 -4.27
N SER A 194 9.88 -8.99 -3.12
CA SER A 194 9.42 -8.06 -2.07
C SER A 194 9.87 -6.65 -2.44
N ASN A 195 8.93 -5.85 -2.95
CA ASN A 195 9.12 -4.42 -3.18
C ASN A 195 8.95 -3.65 -1.85
N PRO A 196 10.02 -3.08 -1.26
CA PRO A 196 9.92 -2.29 -0.01
C PRO A 196 8.96 -1.12 -0.10
N ALA A 197 8.87 -0.49 -1.27
CA ALA A 197 8.00 0.64 -1.51
C ALA A 197 6.51 0.26 -1.42
N ALA A 198 6.15 -0.99 -1.75
CA ALA A 198 4.78 -1.50 -1.56
C ALA A 198 4.39 -1.62 -0.08
N VAL A 199 5.36 -1.91 0.80
CA VAL A 199 5.12 -1.93 2.25
C VAL A 199 4.92 -0.50 2.75
N TYR A 200 5.79 0.43 2.36
CA TYR A 200 5.66 1.84 2.74
C TYR A 200 4.35 2.47 2.25
N GLN A 201 3.90 2.13 1.05
CA GLN A 201 2.61 2.58 0.51
C GLN A 201 1.43 2.21 1.43
N LYS A 202 1.46 1.01 2.04
CA LYS A 202 0.41 0.57 2.96
C LYS A 202 0.59 1.14 4.36
N LEU A 203 1.83 1.33 4.81
CA LEU A 203 2.13 1.85 6.14
C LEU A 203 1.83 3.34 6.28
N ILE A 204 2.01 4.14 5.23
CA ILE A 204 1.82 5.59 5.31
C ILE A 204 0.37 5.98 5.64
N VAL A 205 -0.60 5.13 5.27
CA VAL A 205 -2.03 5.30 5.56
C VAL A 205 -2.50 4.54 6.81
N SER A 206 -1.57 3.95 7.57
CA SER A 206 -1.89 3.27 8.83
C SER A 206 -2.23 4.28 9.94
N GLU A 207 -3.11 3.89 10.85
CA GLU A 207 -3.57 4.79 11.93
C GLU A 207 -2.41 5.37 12.75
N SER A 208 -1.41 4.56 13.10
CA SER A 208 -0.26 5.01 13.89
C SER A 208 0.62 6.04 13.19
N VAL A 209 0.67 6.03 11.85
CA VAL A 209 1.44 7.02 11.07
C VAL A 209 0.60 8.28 10.85
N LEU A 210 -0.69 8.12 10.59
CA LEU A 210 -1.60 9.26 10.44
C LEU A 210 -1.82 9.99 11.75
N GLU A 211 -1.76 9.31 12.89
CA GLU A 211 -1.99 9.89 14.23
C GLU A 211 -1.13 11.12 14.51
N GLU A 212 0.16 11.03 14.25
CA GLU A 212 1.06 12.16 14.41
C GLU A 212 0.71 13.31 13.45
N ALA A 213 0.41 12.99 12.19
CA ALA A 213 0.04 14.00 11.21
C ALA A 213 -1.30 14.67 11.52
N ILE A 214 -2.23 13.96 12.16
CA ILE A 214 -3.55 14.44 12.53
C ILE A 214 -3.46 15.42 13.71
N TYR A 215 -2.76 15.04 14.78
CA TYR A 215 -2.69 15.83 16.01
C TYR A 215 -1.58 16.89 16.04
N ARG A 216 -0.65 16.87 15.09
CA ARG A 216 0.35 17.93 14.95
C ARG A 216 -0.33 19.27 14.68
N LYS A 217 0.19 20.33 15.29
CA LYS A 217 -0.32 21.70 15.09
C LYS A 217 0.35 22.33 13.86
N TYR A 218 -0.45 22.80 12.92
CA TYR A 218 -0.04 23.44 11.69
C TYR A 218 -0.41 24.93 11.68
N SER A 219 0.46 25.75 11.11
CA SER A 219 0.14 27.15 10.81
C SER A 219 -0.66 27.20 9.51
N THR A 220 -1.86 27.76 9.59
CA THR A 220 -2.79 27.94 8.47
C THR A 220 -3.00 29.43 8.22
N ALA A 221 -3.57 29.78 7.07
CA ALA A 221 -3.94 31.15 6.75
C ALA A 221 -5.30 31.54 7.37
N GLU A 222 -6.14 30.55 7.68
CA GLU A 222 -7.49 30.75 8.24
C GLU A 222 -7.47 31.03 9.75
N PHE A 223 -6.51 30.44 10.48
CA PHE A 223 -6.40 30.56 11.93
C PHE A 223 -5.16 31.35 12.35
N ALA A 224 -5.28 32.19 13.38
CA ALA A 224 -4.16 32.96 13.91
C ALA A 224 -3.15 32.08 14.67
N ASP A 225 -3.66 31.07 15.38
CA ASP A 225 -2.87 30.09 16.13
C ASP A 225 -2.72 28.79 15.35
N SER A 226 -1.68 28.02 15.66
CA SER A 226 -1.48 26.70 15.04
C SER A 226 -2.55 25.70 15.51
N VAL A 227 -3.24 25.06 14.56
CA VAL A 227 -4.35 24.13 14.81
C VAL A 227 -4.03 22.72 14.32
N ASP A 228 -4.67 21.70 14.89
CA ASP A 228 -4.56 20.32 14.38
C ASP A 228 -5.56 20.10 13.23
N LEU A 229 -5.45 18.97 12.54
CA LEU A 229 -6.31 18.70 11.38
C LEU A 229 -7.77 18.49 11.77
N ILE A 230 -8.03 17.92 12.96
CA ILE A 230 -9.40 17.69 13.46
C ILE A 230 -10.11 19.04 13.67
N ALA A 231 -9.42 20.01 14.26
CA ALA A 231 -9.93 21.36 14.45
C ALA A 231 -10.04 22.13 13.14
N TYR A 232 -9.04 22.00 12.25
CA TYR A 232 -9.04 22.69 10.95
C TYR A 232 -10.21 22.27 10.05
N PHE A 233 -10.51 20.97 9.99
CA PHE A 233 -11.62 20.45 9.21
C PHE A 233 -12.96 20.42 9.97
N GLU A 234 -12.99 20.96 11.19
CA GLU A 234 -14.19 21.04 12.04
C GLU A 234 -14.90 19.68 12.18
N ILE A 235 -14.15 18.61 12.45
CA ILE A 235 -14.71 17.25 12.49
C ILE A 235 -15.71 17.09 13.65
N GLU A 236 -16.96 16.80 13.29
CA GLU A 236 -18.07 16.57 14.22
C GLU A 236 -18.18 15.10 14.66
N LEU A 237 -19.02 14.83 15.66
CA LEU A 237 -19.29 13.45 16.09
C LEU A 237 -20.28 12.80 15.11
N GLU A 238 -19.95 11.63 14.59
CA GLU A 238 -20.79 10.90 13.64
C GLU A 238 -21.50 9.73 14.33
N LYS A 239 -20.76 8.94 15.10
CA LYS A 239 -21.23 7.68 15.69
C LYS A 239 -21.47 7.77 17.18
N THR A 240 -20.79 8.69 17.85
CA THR A 240 -20.90 8.90 19.30
C THR A 240 -21.74 10.12 19.64
N GLY A 241 -22.50 10.01 20.72
CA GLY A 241 -23.34 11.08 21.23
C GLY A 241 -22.67 11.87 22.38
N PRO A 242 -23.25 13.02 22.77
CA PRO A 242 -22.76 13.80 23.92
C PRO A 242 -22.79 13.05 25.25
N SER A 243 -23.60 11.99 25.35
CA SER A 243 -23.72 11.10 26.51
C SER A 243 -22.62 10.06 26.61
N ASP A 244 -21.85 9.83 25.54
CA ASP A 244 -20.78 8.82 25.54
C ASP A 244 -19.53 9.32 26.27
N PRO A 245 -18.71 8.42 26.84
CA PRO A 245 -17.44 8.79 27.44
C PRO A 245 -16.54 9.62 26.52
N PRO A 246 -15.79 10.62 27.04
CA PRO A 246 -14.94 11.50 26.22
C PRO A 246 -13.94 10.76 25.33
N PHE A 247 -13.35 9.66 25.81
CA PHE A 247 -12.38 8.88 25.05
C PHE A 247 -12.98 8.23 23.79
N LEU A 248 -14.29 7.91 23.78
CA LEU A 248 -14.97 7.39 22.60
C LEU A 248 -15.22 8.49 21.57
N GLN A 249 -15.59 9.68 22.05
CA GLN A 249 -15.81 10.85 21.20
C GLN A 249 -14.51 11.28 20.49
N GLU A 250 -13.39 11.31 21.20
CA GLU A 250 -12.07 11.60 20.62
C GLU A 250 -11.67 10.55 19.58
N ARG A 251 -11.90 9.28 19.88
CA ARG A 251 -11.62 8.18 18.96
C ARG A 251 -12.49 8.24 17.70
N ASP A 252 -13.76 8.63 17.82
CA ASP A 252 -14.67 8.80 16.68
C ASP A 252 -14.19 9.90 15.73
N LYS A 253 -13.89 11.09 16.26
CA LYS A 253 -13.31 12.20 15.48
C LYS A 253 -12.01 11.81 14.79
N PHE A 254 -11.15 11.10 15.51
CA PHE A 254 -9.91 10.58 14.97
C PHE A 254 -10.14 9.65 13.77
N LEU A 255 -11.05 8.68 13.90
CA LEU A 255 -11.34 7.71 12.85
C LEU A 255 -11.94 8.37 11.61
N GLN A 256 -12.82 9.37 11.80
CA GLN A 256 -13.34 10.15 10.68
C GLN A 256 -12.24 10.92 9.96
N MET A 257 -11.33 11.55 10.71
CA MET A 257 -10.17 12.23 10.12
C MET A 257 -9.26 11.26 9.37
N VAL A 258 -9.02 10.06 9.91
CA VAL A 258 -8.26 9.00 9.23
C VAL A 258 -8.90 8.62 7.90
N GLU A 259 -10.22 8.41 7.88
CA GLU A 259 -10.92 8.07 6.64
C GLU A 259 -10.85 9.21 5.63
N MET A 260 -11.05 10.46 6.05
CA MET A 260 -10.87 11.63 5.18
C MET A 260 -9.46 11.72 4.60
N MET A 261 -8.43 11.46 5.41
CA MET A 261 -7.05 11.43 4.92
C MET A 261 -6.82 10.33 3.88
N ARG A 262 -7.43 9.15 4.08
CA ARG A 262 -7.30 8.00 3.17
C ARG A 262 -8.01 8.19 1.84
N THR A 263 -9.20 8.80 1.86
CA THR A 263 -10.06 8.89 0.68
C THR A 263 -9.77 10.14 -0.16
N GLU A 264 -9.49 11.27 0.49
CA GLU A 264 -9.51 12.58 -0.18
C GLU A 264 -8.16 13.32 -0.13
N MET A 265 -7.37 13.16 0.94
CA MET A 265 -6.14 13.95 1.12
C MET A 265 -4.87 13.25 0.64
N VAL A 266 -4.66 11.98 0.98
CA VAL A 266 -3.40 11.26 0.73
C VAL A 266 -3.57 10.30 -0.44
N MET A 267 -2.95 10.65 -1.56
CA MET A 267 -2.86 9.79 -2.75
C MET A 267 -1.49 9.13 -2.80
N THR A 268 -1.44 7.84 -3.13
CA THR A 268 -0.18 7.11 -3.27
C THR A 268 -0.12 6.41 -4.63
N GLU A 269 0.98 6.59 -5.33
CA GLU A 269 1.25 5.97 -6.63
C GLU A 269 2.56 5.22 -6.56
N LEU A 270 2.52 3.92 -6.83
CA LEU A 270 3.70 3.06 -6.83
C LEU A 270 3.94 2.55 -8.25
N ASP A 271 5.07 2.96 -8.82
CA ASP A 271 5.58 2.35 -10.04
C ASP A 271 6.26 1.02 -9.67
N ARG A 272 5.68 -0.09 -10.14
CA ARG A 272 6.18 -1.44 -9.83
C ARG A 272 7.46 -1.81 -10.58
N ILE A 273 7.79 -1.10 -11.65
CA ILE A 273 8.99 -1.34 -12.45
C ILE A 273 10.16 -0.59 -11.82
N THR A 274 9.96 0.71 -11.55
CA THR A 274 11.02 1.55 -10.98
C THR A 274 11.09 1.48 -9.46
N ASN A 275 10.07 0.93 -8.79
CA ASN A 275 9.90 0.90 -7.34
C ASN A 275 9.90 2.29 -6.69
N ILE A 276 9.56 3.32 -7.47
CA ILE A 276 9.39 4.69 -7.00
C ILE A 276 7.98 4.82 -6.41
N LEU A 277 7.92 5.28 -5.16
CA LEU A 277 6.67 5.60 -4.47
C LEU A 277 6.48 7.11 -4.43
N THR A 278 5.44 7.59 -5.09
CA THR A 278 5.02 8.99 -5.09
C THR A 278 3.85 9.14 -4.13
N ILE A 279 3.99 10.02 -3.14
CA ILE A 279 2.96 10.35 -2.18
C ILE A 279 2.54 11.79 -2.43
N THR A 280 1.26 12.01 -2.68
CA THR A 280 0.68 13.33 -2.92
C THR A 280 -0.31 13.64 -1.82
N VAL A 281 -0.13 14.78 -1.16
CA VAL A 281 -1.04 15.30 -0.15
C VAL A 281 -1.78 16.50 -0.69
N ARG A 282 -3.11 16.41 -0.68
CA ARG A 282 -4.05 17.43 -1.11
C ARG A 282 -4.69 18.10 0.10
N THR A 283 -4.59 19.43 0.18
CA THR A 283 -5.30 20.22 1.18
C THR A 283 -5.76 21.57 0.60
N PRO A 284 -6.71 22.28 1.25
CA PRO A 284 -7.21 23.57 0.77
C PRO A 284 -6.19 24.71 0.77
N GLU A 285 -5.04 24.53 1.43
CA GLU A 285 -4.00 25.55 1.58
C GLU A 285 -2.62 25.05 1.15
N PRO A 286 -1.82 25.87 0.44
CA PRO A 286 -0.54 25.42 -0.09
C PRO A 286 0.47 25.08 1.01
N ARG A 287 0.56 25.91 2.06
CA ARG A 287 1.49 25.67 3.18
C ARG A 287 1.11 24.39 3.94
N LEU A 288 -0.18 24.20 4.20
CA LEU A 288 -0.71 23.02 4.88
C LEU A 288 -0.38 21.74 4.10
N SER A 289 -0.56 21.71 2.78
CA SER A 289 -0.23 20.52 1.96
C SER A 289 1.22 20.07 2.12
N SER A 290 2.17 21.02 2.03
CA SER A 290 3.59 20.70 2.20
C SER A 290 3.94 20.28 3.63
N ALA A 291 3.34 20.93 4.63
CA ALA A 291 3.62 20.64 6.04
C ALA A 291 3.06 19.27 6.45
N VAL A 292 1.86 18.92 6.01
CA VAL A 292 1.25 17.60 6.25
C VAL A 292 2.04 16.52 5.52
N ALA A 293 2.43 16.73 4.26
CA ALA A 293 3.28 15.78 3.53
C ALA A 293 4.59 15.50 4.27
N ASN A 294 5.32 16.56 4.67
CA ASN A 294 6.56 16.43 5.42
C ASN A 294 6.36 15.76 6.79
N THR A 295 5.24 16.02 7.46
CA THR A 295 4.91 15.37 8.73
C THR A 295 4.63 13.88 8.55
N LEU A 296 3.91 13.50 7.48
CA LEU A 296 3.60 12.11 7.19
C LEU A 296 4.86 11.29 6.96
N ILE A 297 5.84 11.83 6.21
CA ILE A 297 7.09 11.12 5.97
C ILE A 297 7.95 11.01 7.23
N GLU A 298 7.98 12.06 8.07
CA GLU A 298 8.64 12.03 9.39
C GLU A 298 8.01 10.97 10.31
N SER A 299 6.67 10.91 10.35
CA SER A 299 5.96 9.93 11.15
C SER A 299 6.17 8.50 10.66
N LEU A 300 6.16 8.31 9.34
CA LEU A 300 6.46 7.01 8.73
C LEU A 300 7.88 6.55 9.07
N ASP A 301 8.88 7.42 8.93
CA ASP A 301 10.28 7.11 9.27
C ASP A 301 10.40 6.72 10.75
N ARG A 302 9.76 7.48 11.65
CA ARG A 302 9.76 7.17 13.09
C ARG A 302 9.06 5.86 13.41
N TYR A 303 7.91 5.59 12.79
CA TYR A 303 7.18 4.34 12.97
C TYR A 303 8.04 3.15 12.55
N VAL A 304 8.66 3.22 11.37
CA VAL A 304 9.50 2.13 10.84
C VAL A 304 10.75 1.93 11.69
N ARG A 305 11.42 3.00 12.15
CA ARG A 305 12.57 2.90 13.07
C ARG A 305 12.20 2.27 14.41
N THR A 306 11.08 2.70 14.98
CA THR A 306 10.61 2.18 16.27
C THR A 306 10.28 0.69 16.17
N LYS A 307 9.56 0.28 15.12
CA LYS A 307 9.25 -1.14 14.87
C LYS A 307 10.49 -1.97 14.61
N ARG A 308 11.46 -1.43 13.85
CA ARG A 308 12.74 -2.11 13.63
C ARG A 308 13.51 -2.32 14.93
N ARG A 309 13.61 -1.29 15.76
CA ARG A 309 14.30 -1.37 17.06
C ARG A 309 13.60 -2.37 17.98
N SER A 310 12.27 -2.32 18.07
CA SER A 310 11.49 -3.29 18.84
C SER A 310 11.76 -4.73 18.38
N ASN A 311 11.70 -4.99 17.07
CA ASN A 311 11.95 -6.31 16.52
C ASN A 311 13.38 -6.80 16.81
N ALA A 312 14.39 -5.93 16.71
CA ALA A 312 15.78 -6.27 17.04
C ALA A 312 15.95 -6.61 18.53
N VAL A 313 15.29 -5.87 19.42
CA VAL A 313 15.27 -6.16 20.87
C VAL A 313 14.62 -7.52 21.15
N ASP A 314 13.45 -7.79 20.57
CA ASP A 314 12.74 -9.06 20.76
C ASP A 314 13.58 -10.24 20.26
N GLN A 315 14.22 -10.08 19.10
CA GLN A 315 15.10 -11.08 18.52
C GLN A 315 16.36 -11.30 19.38
N ARG A 316 16.94 -10.24 19.96
CA ARG A 316 18.08 -10.36 20.87
C ARG A 316 17.70 -11.18 22.09
N ILE A 317 16.58 -10.85 22.74
CA ILE A 317 16.10 -11.55 23.94
C ILE A 317 15.87 -13.03 23.62
N TYR A 318 15.22 -13.35 22.49
CA TYR A 318 14.99 -14.72 22.07
C TYR A 318 16.29 -15.52 21.85
N ILE A 319 17.26 -14.94 21.12
CA ILE A 319 18.54 -15.61 20.85
C ILE A 319 19.39 -15.74 22.12
N GLU A 320 19.36 -14.73 22.99
CA GLU A 320 20.08 -14.74 24.27
C GLU A 320 19.58 -15.88 25.18
N GLU A 321 18.25 -16.02 25.30
CA GLU A 321 17.64 -17.13 26.05
C GLU A 321 18.03 -18.48 25.43
N ARG A 322 17.92 -18.61 24.10
CA ARG A 322 18.24 -19.86 23.41
C ARG A 322 19.71 -20.23 23.51
N THR A 323 20.60 -19.25 23.44
CA THR A 323 22.05 -19.43 23.59
C THR A 323 22.37 -19.96 24.99
N THR A 324 21.71 -19.45 26.01
CA THR A 324 21.86 -19.92 27.40
C THR A 324 21.41 -21.38 27.54
N GLN A 325 20.24 -21.73 27.01
CA GLN A 325 19.74 -23.12 27.05
C GLN A 325 20.67 -24.11 26.32
N VAL A 326 21.22 -23.71 25.17
CA VAL A 326 22.15 -24.56 24.41
C VAL A 326 23.49 -24.67 25.13
N LYS A 327 23.95 -23.61 25.78
CA LYS A 327 25.15 -23.65 26.62
C LYS A 327 25.00 -24.67 27.76
N ASP A 328 23.88 -24.63 28.50
CA ASP A 328 23.63 -25.59 29.58
C ASP A 328 23.57 -27.04 29.05
N SER A 329 23.02 -27.23 27.84
CA SER A 329 22.97 -28.54 27.17
C SER A 329 24.35 -29.02 26.72
N LEU A 330 25.21 -28.10 26.25
CA LEU A 330 26.60 -28.37 25.90
C LEU A 330 27.40 -28.78 27.15
N ASP A 331 27.29 -28.01 28.24
CA ASP A 331 27.95 -28.31 29.51
C ASP A 331 27.53 -29.70 30.02
N GLY A 332 26.24 -30.06 29.89
CA GLY A 332 25.75 -31.40 30.21
C GLY A 332 26.37 -32.51 29.35
N ALA A 333 26.44 -32.32 28.03
CA ALA A 333 27.05 -33.30 27.12
C ALA A 333 28.57 -33.46 27.35
N GLU A 334 29.26 -32.36 27.64
CA GLU A 334 30.69 -32.37 28.00
C GLU A 334 30.93 -33.11 29.32
N GLU A 335 30.07 -32.90 30.30
CA GLU A 335 30.12 -33.57 31.60
C GLU A 335 29.88 -35.09 31.46
N GLU A 336 28.94 -35.51 30.61
CA GLU A 336 28.73 -36.93 30.29
C GLU A 336 29.97 -37.56 29.64
N LEU A 337 30.58 -36.89 28.66
CA LEU A 337 31.82 -37.33 28.03
C LEU A 337 32.98 -37.38 29.03
N ARG A 338 33.08 -36.39 29.92
CA ARG A 338 34.08 -36.34 30.99
C ARG A 338 33.94 -37.55 31.91
N ARG A 339 32.73 -37.80 32.43
CA ARG A 339 32.44 -38.95 33.30
C ARG A 339 32.76 -40.28 32.62
N PHE A 340 32.37 -40.44 31.35
CA PHE A 340 32.69 -41.63 30.57
C PHE A 340 34.20 -41.87 30.49
N ARG A 341 34.99 -40.83 30.19
CA ARG A 341 36.47 -40.91 30.09
C ARG A 341 37.14 -41.17 31.44
N GLU A 342 36.61 -40.61 32.52
CA GLU A 342 37.12 -40.83 33.88
C GLU A 342 36.89 -42.26 34.36
N GLN A 343 35.71 -42.82 34.07
CA GLN A 343 35.35 -44.20 34.39
C GLN A 343 36.09 -45.21 33.48
N ASN A 344 36.28 -44.86 32.21
CA ASN A 344 36.88 -45.72 31.19
C ASN A 344 38.23 -45.15 30.70
N ARG A 345 39.23 -45.11 31.60
CA ARG A 345 40.57 -44.54 31.29
C ARG A 345 41.26 -45.21 30.10
N ILE A 346 40.96 -46.48 29.84
CA ILE A 346 41.45 -47.23 28.67
C ILE A 346 40.22 -47.76 27.92
N VAL A 347 39.99 -47.26 26.71
CA VAL A 347 38.86 -47.64 25.86
C VAL A 347 39.35 -48.57 24.76
N THR A 348 39.20 -49.88 24.95
CA THR A 348 39.66 -50.89 23.99
C THR A 348 38.53 -51.71 23.37
N SER A 349 37.37 -51.81 24.04
CA SER A 349 36.26 -52.61 23.54
C SER A 349 35.53 -51.88 22.40
N PRO A 350 35.11 -52.59 21.33
CA PRO A 350 34.35 -51.97 20.24
C PRO A 350 33.07 -51.25 20.70
N GLN A 351 32.41 -51.74 21.75
CA GLN A 351 31.19 -51.15 22.29
C GLN A 351 31.44 -49.80 22.97
N LEU A 352 32.48 -49.70 23.80
CA LEU A 352 32.85 -48.45 24.48
C LEU A 352 33.35 -47.40 23.46
N LEU A 353 34.02 -47.82 22.39
CA LEU A 353 34.40 -46.91 21.30
C LEU A 353 33.18 -46.30 20.60
N LEU A 354 32.15 -47.10 20.34
CA LEU A 354 30.90 -46.60 19.74
C LEU A 354 30.16 -45.64 20.68
N GLU A 355 30.14 -45.93 21.98
CA GLU A 355 29.54 -45.04 22.98
C GLU A 355 30.29 -43.72 23.09
N GLN A 356 31.63 -43.76 23.15
CA GLN A 356 32.46 -42.56 23.13
C GLN A 356 32.21 -41.72 21.87
N SER A 357 32.09 -42.37 20.71
CA SER A 357 31.79 -41.68 19.44
C SER A 357 30.42 -40.99 19.47
N ARG A 358 29.41 -41.60 20.12
CA ARG A 358 28.09 -40.97 20.31
C ARG A 358 28.17 -39.76 21.23
N LEU A 359 28.87 -39.85 22.35
CA LEU A 359 29.05 -38.73 23.28
C LEU A 359 29.82 -37.58 22.63
N LEU A 360 30.91 -37.88 21.91
CA LEU A 360 31.66 -36.89 21.13
C LEU A 360 30.77 -36.19 20.10
N ARG A 361 29.98 -36.94 19.34
CA ARG A 361 29.04 -36.36 18.37
C ARG A 361 27.99 -35.47 19.05
N SER A 362 27.52 -35.86 20.24
CA SER A 362 26.58 -35.04 21.02
C SER A 362 27.20 -33.69 21.37
N VAL A 363 28.43 -33.68 21.89
CA VAL A 363 29.20 -32.46 22.19
C VAL A 363 29.42 -31.63 20.91
N GLU A 364 29.86 -32.24 19.83
CA GLU A 364 30.10 -31.55 18.55
C GLU A 364 28.84 -30.86 18.01
N ILE A 365 27.67 -31.53 18.10
CA ILE A 365 26.39 -30.94 17.66
C ILE A 365 26.04 -29.73 18.53
N GLN A 366 26.11 -29.86 19.86
CA GLN A 366 25.76 -28.76 20.77
C GLN A 366 26.73 -27.58 20.60
N GLN A 367 28.01 -27.86 20.43
CA GLN A 367 29.05 -26.86 20.18
C GLN A 367 28.78 -26.10 18.87
N ALA A 368 28.43 -26.82 17.80
CA ALA A 368 28.11 -26.19 16.51
C ALA A 368 26.89 -25.25 16.62
N VAL A 369 25.84 -25.67 17.32
CA VAL A 369 24.64 -24.84 17.55
C VAL A 369 24.98 -23.61 18.41
N TYR A 370 25.77 -23.79 19.48
CA TYR A 370 26.19 -22.69 20.36
C TYR A 370 26.99 -21.62 19.61
N ILE A 371 27.94 -22.03 18.76
CA ILE A 371 28.75 -21.12 17.95
C ILE A 371 27.86 -20.32 16.99
N GLU A 372 26.93 -20.98 16.30
CA GLU A 372 26.04 -20.28 15.36
C GLU A 372 25.10 -19.30 16.09
N LEU A 373 24.51 -19.69 17.23
CA LEU A 373 23.67 -18.78 18.01
C LEU A 373 24.45 -17.59 18.56
N THR A 374 25.69 -17.80 18.99
CA THR A 374 26.58 -16.71 19.44
C THR A 374 26.86 -15.74 18.28
N ARG A 375 27.14 -16.26 17.09
CA ARG A 375 27.33 -15.44 15.88
C ARG A 375 26.07 -14.62 15.55
N GLN A 376 24.89 -15.25 15.62
CA GLN A 376 23.62 -14.57 15.39
C GLN A 376 23.32 -13.50 16.45
N MET A 377 23.65 -13.77 17.72
CA MET A 377 23.49 -12.79 18.80
C MET A 377 24.32 -11.54 18.54
N GLU A 378 25.58 -11.68 18.10
CA GLU A 378 26.42 -10.54 17.76
C GLU A 378 25.87 -9.76 16.55
N LEU A 379 25.33 -10.44 15.53
CA LEU A 379 24.65 -9.78 14.42
C LEU A 379 23.43 -8.97 14.89
N VAL A 380 22.60 -9.52 15.76
CA VAL A 380 21.39 -8.84 16.24
C VAL A 380 21.73 -7.66 17.17
N LYS A 381 22.79 -7.78 17.99
CA LYS A 381 23.31 -6.63 18.76
C LYS A 381 23.74 -5.49 17.85
N LEU A 382 24.39 -5.79 16.72
CA LEU A 382 24.75 -4.78 15.73
C LEU A 382 23.51 -4.15 15.07
N GLU A 383 22.46 -4.93 14.83
CA GLU A 383 21.20 -4.41 14.28
C GLU A 383 20.44 -3.52 15.27
N GLU A 384 20.46 -3.83 16.57
CA GLU A 384 19.82 -3.04 17.62
C GLU A 384 20.41 -1.63 17.73
N ILE A 385 21.74 -1.49 17.57
CA ILE A 385 22.45 -0.20 17.66
C ILE A 385 22.54 0.56 16.34
N LYS A 386 22.05 -0.01 15.22
CA LYS A 386 22.23 0.57 13.89
C LYS A 386 21.24 1.71 13.61
N ASP A 387 21.73 2.95 13.68
CA ASP A 387 20.96 4.17 13.37
C ASP A 387 20.97 4.54 11.86
N SER A 388 20.75 3.57 10.96
CA SER A 388 20.69 3.85 9.52
C SER A 388 19.36 4.49 9.13
N PRO A 389 19.32 5.53 8.27
CA PRO A 389 18.09 5.98 7.65
C PRO A 389 17.44 4.84 6.88
N ILE A 390 16.14 4.64 7.09
CA ILE A 390 15.40 3.50 6.54
C ILE A 390 14.68 3.89 5.25
N ILE A 391 14.23 5.15 5.17
CA ILE A 391 13.49 5.68 4.04
C ILE A 391 14.38 6.64 3.25
N ASN A 392 14.55 6.36 1.95
CA ASN A 392 15.32 7.21 1.04
C ASN A 392 14.36 8.19 0.34
N VAL A 393 14.18 9.36 0.97
CA VAL A 393 13.36 10.43 0.41
C VAL A 393 14.21 11.24 -0.55
N GLN A 394 13.72 11.48 -1.78
CA GLN A 394 14.45 12.27 -2.77
C GLN A 394 14.65 13.71 -2.26
N GLU A 395 13.54 14.39 -1.97
CA GLU A 395 13.49 15.77 -1.48
C GLU A 395 12.28 15.96 -0.58
N ALA A 396 12.34 16.95 0.33
CA ALA A 396 11.20 17.34 1.14
C ALA A 396 10.11 17.99 0.27
N ALA A 397 8.86 17.86 0.70
CA ALA A 397 7.72 18.43 -0.02
C ALA A 397 7.79 19.96 -0.03
N GLY A 398 7.79 20.55 -1.23
CA GLY A 398 7.75 22.00 -1.42
C GLY A 398 6.34 22.59 -1.31
N VAL A 399 6.25 23.89 -1.05
CA VAL A 399 4.98 24.65 -1.05
C VAL A 399 4.49 24.80 -2.50
N PRO A 400 3.32 24.26 -2.86
CA PRO A 400 2.78 24.35 -4.21
C PRO A 400 2.41 25.80 -4.56
N VAL A 401 2.84 26.22 -5.76
CA VAL A 401 2.57 27.57 -6.29
C VAL A 401 1.25 27.62 -7.08
N LYS A 402 0.83 26.48 -7.65
CA LYS A 402 -0.37 26.37 -8.47
C LYS A 402 -1.42 25.52 -7.75
N LYS A 403 -2.68 25.90 -7.90
CA LYS A 403 -3.81 25.06 -7.48
C LYS A 403 -3.91 23.83 -8.36
N SER A 404 -4.21 22.69 -7.76
CA SER A 404 -4.36 21.40 -8.42
C SER A 404 -5.81 21.07 -8.76
N GLY A 405 -6.75 21.56 -7.96
CA GLY A 405 -8.17 21.31 -8.19
C GLY A 405 -9.11 22.36 -7.60
N PRO A 406 -10.41 22.24 -7.87
CA PRO A 406 -10.98 21.57 -9.05
C PRO A 406 -10.93 22.48 -10.28
N SER A 407 -10.93 21.88 -11.48
CA SER A 407 -10.99 22.63 -12.74
C SER A 407 -12.39 23.23 -12.94
N ARG A 408 -12.66 24.38 -12.29
CA ARG A 408 -13.96 25.08 -12.30
C ARG A 408 -14.53 25.27 -13.71
N LEU A 409 -13.67 25.42 -14.71
CA LEU A 409 -14.05 25.55 -16.12
C LEU A 409 -14.78 24.32 -16.66
N LYS A 410 -14.38 23.10 -16.30
CA LYS A 410 -15.03 21.86 -16.78
C LYS A 410 -16.45 21.74 -16.24
N TYR A 411 -16.66 22.06 -14.96
CA TYR A 411 -17.99 22.06 -14.33
C TYR A 411 -18.89 23.13 -14.92
N LEU A 412 -18.36 24.34 -15.14
CA LEU A 412 -19.10 25.42 -15.79
C LEU A 412 -19.56 25.00 -17.19
N LEU A 413 -18.67 24.39 -17.98
CA LEU A 413 -19.02 23.88 -19.32
C LEU A 413 -20.12 22.81 -19.26
N ALA A 414 -20.05 21.88 -18.31
CA ALA A 414 -21.07 20.84 -18.14
C ALA A 414 -22.45 21.44 -17.79
N VAL A 415 -22.49 22.40 -16.84
CA VAL A 415 -23.73 23.11 -16.48
C VAL A 415 -24.29 23.91 -17.65
N LEU A 416 -23.42 24.54 -18.44
CA LEU A 416 -23.81 25.27 -19.65
C LEU A 416 -24.49 24.34 -20.67
N VAL A 417 -23.85 23.22 -21.00
CA VAL A 417 -24.38 22.25 -21.98
C VAL A 417 -25.71 21.66 -21.50
N PHE A 418 -25.80 21.34 -20.21
CA PHE A 418 -27.03 20.83 -19.59
C PHE A 418 -28.16 21.86 -19.65
N SER A 419 -27.88 23.11 -19.25
CA SER A 419 -28.85 24.21 -19.29
C SER A 419 -29.39 24.47 -20.70
N VAL A 420 -28.50 24.51 -21.69
CA VAL A 420 -28.86 24.70 -23.10
C VAL A 420 -29.74 23.55 -23.60
N SER A 421 -29.38 22.31 -23.26
CA SER A 421 -30.12 21.11 -23.69
C SER A 421 -31.52 21.06 -23.09
N VAL A 422 -31.65 21.32 -21.78
CA VAL A 422 -32.95 21.36 -21.08
C VAL A 422 -33.83 22.48 -21.62
N THR A 423 -33.27 23.67 -21.81
CA THR A 423 -34.03 24.82 -22.33
C THR A 423 -34.49 24.55 -23.77
N ALA A 424 -33.63 23.96 -24.61
CA ALA A 424 -33.99 23.61 -25.99
C ALA A 424 -35.09 22.55 -26.04
N ALA A 425 -34.99 21.48 -25.23
CA ALA A 425 -36.01 20.44 -25.12
C ALA A 425 -37.36 20.99 -24.65
N TYR A 426 -37.35 21.90 -23.66
CA TYR A 426 -38.57 22.53 -23.16
C TYR A 426 -39.31 23.32 -24.25
N TYR A 427 -38.60 24.15 -25.02
CA TYR A 427 -39.24 24.93 -26.09
C TYR A 427 -39.71 24.05 -27.26
N MET A 428 -38.95 23.01 -27.62
CA MET A 428 -39.37 22.03 -28.63
C MET A 428 -40.64 21.29 -28.21
N PHE A 429 -40.69 20.79 -26.97
CA PHE A 429 -41.85 20.07 -26.45
C PHE A 429 -43.09 20.97 -26.34
N ARG A 430 -42.92 22.19 -25.83
CA ARG A 430 -44.00 23.18 -25.74
C ARG A 430 -44.65 23.41 -27.09
N GLU A 431 -43.87 23.57 -28.16
CA GLU A 431 -44.41 23.84 -29.48
C GLU A 431 -45.14 22.62 -30.08
N THR A 432 -44.62 21.40 -29.88
CA THR A 432 -45.31 20.17 -30.30
C THR A 432 -46.66 19.98 -29.62
N MET A 433 -46.77 20.31 -28.32
CA MET A 433 -48.03 20.23 -27.57
C MET A 433 -49.01 21.33 -27.96
N THR A 434 -48.55 22.57 -28.18
CA THR A 434 -49.46 23.63 -28.66
C THR A 434 -49.99 23.34 -30.06
N GLY A 435 -49.15 22.79 -30.96
CA GLY A 435 -49.58 22.41 -32.30
C GLY A 435 -50.59 21.26 -32.30
N SER A 436 -50.40 20.24 -31.46
CA SER A 436 -51.35 19.11 -31.34
C SER A 436 -52.67 19.53 -30.70
N VAL A 437 -52.64 20.41 -29.71
CA VAL A 437 -53.83 20.96 -29.06
C VAL A 437 -54.62 21.87 -30.00
N GLU A 438 -53.96 22.74 -30.77
CA GLU A 438 -54.63 23.57 -31.78
C GLU A 438 -55.24 22.72 -32.91
N ALA A 439 -54.55 21.68 -33.37
CA ALA A 439 -55.09 20.74 -34.35
C ALA A 439 -56.31 19.94 -33.82
N PHE A 440 -56.27 19.54 -32.55
CA PHE A 440 -57.38 18.87 -31.88
C PHE A 440 -58.61 19.79 -31.72
N PHE A 441 -58.41 21.04 -31.29
CA PHE A 441 -59.51 22.01 -31.19
C PHE A 441 -60.03 22.45 -32.57
N ALA A 442 -59.18 22.53 -33.59
CA ALA A 442 -59.61 22.77 -34.96
C ALA A 442 -60.46 21.62 -35.51
N ALA A 443 -60.06 20.37 -35.27
CA ALA A 443 -60.83 19.17 -35.62
C ALA A 443 -62.19 19.13 -34.89
N MET A 444 -62.24 19.54 -33.62
CA MET A 444 -63.46 19.64 -32.84
C MET A 444 -64.42 20.73 -33.38
N ARG A 445 -63.89 21.83 -33.93
CA ARG A 445 -64.68 22.87 -34.61
C ARG A 445 -65.21 22.44 -35.97
N SER A 446 -64.49 21.62 -36.71
CA SER A 446 -64.93 21.12 -38.03
C SER A 446 -65.89 19.93 -37.93
N GLY A 447 -65.89 19.17 -36.83
CA GLY A 447 -66.80 18.03 -36.60
C GLY A 447 -68.22 18.42 -36.17
N GLY A 448 -68.52 19.70 -35.98
CA GLY A 448 -69.86 20.22 -35.59
C GLY A 448 -70.78 20.60 -36.75
N ARG A 449 -70.41 20.28 -38.00
CA ARG A 449 -71.29 20.40 -39.18
C ARG A 449 -71.43 19.02 -39.82
N ALA A 450 -72.38 18.25 -39.30
CA ALA A 450 -72.98 17.11 -39.99
C ALA A 450 -74.48 17.38 -40.09
#